data_AF-A0A3S9HBC2-F1
#
_entry.id   AF-A0A3S9HBC2-F1
#
_cell.length_a   1.000
_cell.length_b   1.000
_cell.length_c   1.000
_cell.angle_alpha   90.00
_cell.angle_beta   90.00
_cell.angle_gamma   90.00
#
_symmetry.space_group_name_H-M   'P 1'
#
loop_
_entity.id
_entity.type
_entity.pdbx_description
1 polymer ?
#
loop_
_entity_poly.entity_id
_entity_poly.type
_entity_poly.pdbx_seq_one_letter_code
_entity_poly.pdbx_strand_id
1 'polypeptide(L)'
;MPWTEQDYPSSWKNLDVNTRRKAIDIANAMLADGYKEERAIPIATSQAKKWAEDATAKEKKELKEKDLTKHDSDGDNKGPEYIEKDVHVRYIEEEEHWEVKTEGAKQASDTYDTKKEAEKRAKEIAEKRGTKVVSHKKNE
;
A
#
# COMPACT_ATOMS: atom_id res chain seq x y z
N MET A 1 -3.16 4.33 17.58
CA MET A 1 -4.58 4.67 17.30
C MET A 1 -4.62 5.32 15.93
N PRO A 2 -5.69 5.15 15.13
CA PRO A 2 -5.79 5.77 13.82
C PRO A 2 -6.04 7.28 13.94
N TRP A 3 -5.44 8.06 13.05
CA TRP A 3 -5.67 9.50 12.91
C TRP A 3 -7.08 9.76 12.34
N THR A 4 -7.67 10.90 12.68
CA THR A 4 -9.01 11.30 12.22
C THR A 4 -8.99 12.70 11.63
N GLU A 5 -10.10 13.17 11.05
CA GLU A 5 -10.20 14.57 10.60
C GLU A 5 -10.12 15.60 11.72
N GLN A 6 -10.26 15.17 12.98
CA GLN A 6 -10.22 16.04 14.16
C GLN A 6 -8.94 15.82 14.99
N ASP A 7 -8.31 14.67 14.82
CA ASP A 7 -7.12 14.24 15.54
C ASP A 7 -6.09 13.74 14.52
N TYR A 8 -5.34 14.68 13.95
CA TYR A 8 -4.32 14.48 12.92
C TYR A 8 -3.01 15.19 13.33
N PRO A 9 -1.84 14.85 12.75
CA PRO A 9 -0.57 15.44 13.14
C PRO A 9 -0.54 16.93 12.84
N SER A 10 0.16 17.71 13.68
CA SER A 10 0.27 19.16 13.52
C SER A 10 0.78 19.60 12.14
N SER A 11 1.58 18.76 11.47
CA SER A 11 2.08 18.98 10.10
C SER A 11 0.98 19.06 9.03
N TRP A 12 -0.20 18.48 9.28
CA TRP A 12 -1.32 18.49 8.34
C TRP A 12 -2.31 19.63 8.54
N LYS A 13 -2.11 20.46 9.57
CA LYS A 13 -3.00 21.58 9.89
C LYS A 13 -3.18 22.56 8.73
N ASN A 14 -2.12 22.77 7.95
CA ASN A 14 -2.10 23.73 6.84
C ASN A 14 -2.32 23.07 5.47
N LEU A 15 -2.62 21.77 5.40
CA LEU A 15 -2.96 21.10 4.16
C LEU A 15 -4.42 21.39 3.79
N ASP A 16 -4.73 21.40 2.49
CA ASP A 16 -6.12 21.44 2.06
C ASP A 16 -6.87 20.20 2.55
N VAL A 17 -8.20 20.34 2.67
CA VAL A 17 -9.05 19.31 3.27
C VAL A 17 -8.92 17.97 2.54
N ASN A 18 -8.83 17.97 1.21
CA ASN A 18 -8.78 16.73 0.43
C ASN A 18 -7.42 16.05 0.59
N THR A 19 -6.32 16.79 0.49
CA THR A 19 -4.97 16.29 0.74
C THR A 19 -4.82 15.80 2.17
N ARG A 20 -5.35 16.52 3.16
CA ARG A 20 -5.32 16.07 4.56
C ARG A 20 -6.08 14.75 4.74
N ARG A 21 -7.31 14.66 4.25
CA ARG A 21 -8.09 13.41 4.30
C ARG A 21 -7.36 12.26 3.65
N LYS A 22 -6.74 12.50 2.49
CA LYS A 22 -5.98 11.48 1.78
C LYS A 22 -4.73 11.11 2.57
N ALA A 23 -4.04 12.05 3.20
CA ALA A 23 -2.89 11.76 4.05
C ALA A 23 -3.30 10.92 5.29
N ILE A 24 -4.46 11.20 5.89
CA ILE A 24 -5.00 10.40 7.00
C ILE A 24 -5.29 8.95 6.53
N ASP A 25 -5.99 8.79 5.41
CA ASP A 25 -6.31 7.49 4.79
C ASP A 25 -5.04 6.65 4.58
N ILE A 26 -4.03 7.26 3.98
CA ILE A 26 -2.77 6.60 3.64
C ILE A 26 -1.98 6.26 4.92
N ALA A 27 -1.88 7.20 5.85
CA ALA A 27 -1.13 6.98 7.08
C ALA A 27 -1.77 5.91 7.96
N ASN A 28 -3.10 5.89 8.05
CA ASN A 28 -3.80 4.85 8.83
C ASN A 28 -3.65 3.47 8.21
N ALA A 29 -3.67 3.36 6.88
CA ALA A 29 -3.31 2.12 6.18
C ALA A 29 -1.89 1.66 6.53
N MET A 30 -0.93 2.59 6.52
CA MET A 30 0.45 2.28 6.88
C MET A 30 0.60 1.89 8.36
N LEU A 31 -0.13 2.56 9.26
CA LEU A 31 -0.10 2.24 10.70
C LEU A 31 -0.70 0.86 10.97
N ALA A 32 -1.79 0.50 10.28
CA ALA A 32 -2.37 -0.84 10.34
C ALA A 32 -1.36 -1.91 9.87
N ASP A 33 -0.57 -1.62 8.83
CA ASP A 33 0.52 -2.45 8.34
C ASP A 33 1.77 -2.48 9.26
N GLY A 34 1.72 -1.82 10.42
CA GLY A 34 2.80 -1.81 11.42
C GLY A 34 3.88 -0.75 11.19
N TYR A 35 3.68 0.20 10.29
CA TYR A 35 4.63 1.31 10.09
C TYR A 35 4.59 2.28 11.26
N LYS A 36 5.72 2.92 11.57
CA LYS A 36 5.79 3.98 12.59
C LYS A 36 5.21 5.30 12.06
N GLU A 37 4.54 6.06 12.93
CA GLU A 37 3.95 7.37 12.61
C GLU A 37 4.94 8.34 11.96
N GLU A 38 6.15 8.45 12.50
CA GLU A 38 7.22 9.31 11.96
C GLU A 38 7.54 9.03 10.49
N ARG A 39 7.33 7.77 10.03
CA ARG A 39 7.55 7.34 8.64
C ARG A 39 6.27 7.47 7.81
N ALA A 40 5.12 7.13 8.40
CA ALA A 40 3.83 7.19 7.73
C ALA A 40 3.44 8.64 7.37
N ILE A 41 3.67 9.60 8.26
CA ILE A 41 3.29 11.01 8.09
C ILE A 41 3.87 11.63 6.81
N PRO A 42 5.20 11.64 6.58
CA PRO A 42 5.77 12.27 5.37
C PRO A 42 5.41 11.52 4.08
N ILE A 43 5.34 10.19 4.09
CA ILE A 43 5.00 9.37 2.90
C ILE A 43 3.54 9.64 2.51
N ALA A 44 2.64 9.57 3.48
CA ALA A 44 1.23 9.88 3.30
C ALA A 44 1.02 11.31 2.79
N THR A 45 1.76 12.28 3.34
CA THR A 45 1.71 13.67 2.88
C THR A 45 2.12 13.79 1.40
N SER A 46 3.23 13.16 1.01
CA SER A 46 3.72 13.24 -0.37
C SER A 46 2.76 12.59 -1.36
N GLN A 47 2.22 11.42 -1.03
CA GLN A 47 1.30 10.70 -1.90
C GLN A 47 -0.07 11.38 -1.97
N ALA A 48 -0.54 11.94 -0.85
CA ALA A 48 -1.76 12.73 -0.81
C ALA A 48 -1.68 13.99 -1.68
N LYS A 49 -0.52 14.67 -1.69
CA LYS A 49 -0.32 15.85 -2.56
C LYS A 49 -0.37 15.50 -4.04
N LYS A 50 0.36 14.44 -4.45
CA LYS A 50 0.31 13.94 -5.84
C LYS A 50 -1.11 13.56 -6.23
N TRP A 51 -1.79 12.80 -5.37
CA TRP A 51 -3.18 12.43 -5.58
C TRP A 51 -4.07 13.68 -5.71
N ALA A 52 -3.92 14.70 -4.88
CA ALA A 52 -4.78 15.88 -4.92
C ALA A 52 -4.64 16.70 -6.23
N GLU A 53 -3.45 16.71 -6.83
CA GLU A 53 -3.14 17.33 -8.12
C GLU A 53 -3.83 16.59 -9.28
N ASP A 54 -3.81 15.26 -9.28
CA ASP A 54 -4.38 14.43 -10.34
C ASP A 54 -5.86 14.04 -10.10
N ALA A 55 -6.36 14.14 -8.86
CA ALA A 55 -7.64 13.59 -8.48
C ALA A 55 -8.83 14.34 -9.05
N THR A 56 -9.75 13.55 -9.60
CA THR A 56 -11.03 13.98 -10.15
C THR A 56 -12.02 14.35 -9.04
N ALA A 57 -13.06 15.11 -9.40
CA ALA A 57 -14.13 15.49 -8.47
C ALA A 57 -14.84 14.26 -7.85
N LYS A 58 -14.90 13.15 -8.59
CA LYS A 58 -15.51 11.90 -8.13
C LYS A 58 -14.69 11.27 -7.01
N GLU A 59 -13.38 11.11 -7.20
CA GLU A 59 -12.47 10.55 -6.19
C GLU A 59 -12.43 11.41 -4.92
N LYS A 60 -12.49 12.74 -5.08
CA LYS A 60 -12.60 13.68 -3.95
C LYS A 60 -13.90 13.50 -3.17
N LYS A 61 -15.02 13.22 -3.85
CA LYS A 61 -16.31 12.94 -3.20
C LYS A 61 -16.30 11.59 -2.47
N GLU A 62 -15.77 10.54 -3.09
CA GLU A 62 -15.65 9.22 -2.46
C GLU A 62 -14.77 9.25 -1.21
N LEU A 63 -13.64 9.95 -1.26
CA LEU A 63 -12.79 10.17 -0.09
C LEU A 63 -13.53 10.92 1.04
N LYS A 64 -14.49 11.78 0.69
CA LYS A 64 -15.31 12.53 1.65
C LYS A 64 -16.34 11.66 2.38
N GLU A 65 -16.83 10.63 1.71
CA GLU A 65 -17.82 9.69 2.26
C GLU A 65 -17.14 8.51 3.00
N LYS A 66 -15.83 8.29 2.77
CA LYS A 66 -15.02 7.23 3.40
C LYS A 66 -14.76 7.49 4.88
N ASP A 67 -14.87 6.42 5.67
CA ASP A 67 -14.38 6.35 7.05
C ASP A 67 -12.87 6.11 7.06
N LEU A 68 -12.11 7.12 7.48
CA LEU A 68 -10.64 7.11 7.44
C LEU A 68 -10.02 6.28 8.57
N THR A 69 -10.80 5.84 9.56
CA THR A 69 -10.28 5.18 10.76
C THR A 69 -10.25 3.65 10.65
N LYS A 70 -10.97 3.11 9.67
CA LYS A 70 -11.09 1.68 9.43
C LYS A 70 -10.00 1.20 8.48
N HIS A 71 -8.89 0.78 9.05
CA HIS A 71 -7.83 0.05 8.36
C HIS A 71 -7.48 -1.18 9.20
N ASP A 72 -7.97 -2.34 8.77
CA ASP A 72 -7.60 -3.60 9.42
C ASP A 72 -6.19 -4.01 8.97
N SER A 73 -5.39 -4.45 9.93
CA SER A 73 -3.98 -4.84 9.79
C SER A 73 -3.79 -6.21 9.13
N ASP A 74 -4.79 -6.70 8.38
CA ASP A 74 -4.77 -8.03 7.77
C ASP A 74 -3.85 -8.08 6.53
N GLY A 75 -2.58 -7.71 6.66
CA GLY A 75 -1.49 -8.19 5.81
C GLY A 75 -1.43 -7.72 4.35
N ASP A 76 -2.22 -6.71 3.94
CA ASP A 76 -2.26 -6.27 2.53
C ASP A 76 -2.06 -4.79 2.26
N ASN A 77 -2.05 -3.92 3.27
CA ASN A 77 -2.07 -2.49 3.04
C ASN A 77 -0.65 -1.90 2.87
N LYS A 78 0.15 -2.52 1.97
CA LYS A 78 1.35 -1.86 1.43
C LYS A 78 0.91 -0.49 0.94
N GLY A 79 1.55 0.58 1.40
CA GLY A 79 1.11 1.95 1.14
C GLY A 79 0.77 2.26 -0.34
N PRO A 80 0.03 3.35 -0.60
CA PRO A 80 -0.72 3.64 -1.85
C PRO A 80 0.02 3.47 -3.16
N GLU A 81 1.32 3.74 -3.16
CA GLU A 81 2.17 3.68 -4.35
C GLU A 81 2.30 2.26 -4.93
N TYR A 82 2.13 1.23 -4.10
CA TYR A 82 2.22 -0.17 -4.48
C TYR A 82 0.88 -0.91 -4.36
N ILE A 83 -0.21 -0.18 -4.05
CA ILE A 83 -1.56 -0.75 -3.99
C ILE A 83 -2.03 -1.14 -5.38
N GLU A 84 -1.82 -0.30 -6.40
CA GLU A 84 -2.29 -0.56 -7.77
C GLU A 84 -1.29 -1.35 -8.64
N LYS A 85 -0.21 -1.85 -8.04
CA LYS A 85 0.89 -2.52 -8.74
C LYS A 85 0.75 -4.04 -8.67
N ASP A 86 0.99 -4.69 -9.81
CA ASP A 86 0.89 -6.14 -9.93
C ASP A 86 1.88 -6.85 -9.01
N VAL A 87 1.57 -8.06 -8.59
CA VAL A 87 2.41 -8.85 -7.69
C VAL A 87 3.12 -9.94 -8.49
N HIS A 88 4.43 -9.85 -8.58
CA HIS A 88 5.27 -10.81 -9.28
C HIS A 88 5.67 -11.98 -8.39
N VAL A 89 5.71 -13.18 -8.97
CA VAL A 89 6.29 -14.38 -8.36
C VAL A 89 7.48 -14.80 -9.22
N ARG A 90 8.69 -14.79 -8.66
CA ARG A 90 9.94 -15.12 -9.39
C ARG A 90 10.78 -16.13 -8.62
N TYR A 91 11.51 -16.97 -9.34
CA TYR A 91 12.51 -17.86 -8.72
C TYR A 91 13.88 -17.18 -8.76
N ILE A 92 14.64 -17.26 -7.67
CA ILE A 92 15.99 -16.73 -7.57
C ILE A 92 16.94 -17.92 -7.48
N GLU A 93 17.76 -18.11 -8.52
CA GLU A 93 18.66 -19.27 -8.60
C GLU A 93 19.84 -19.17 -7.63
N GLU A 94 20.33 -17.96 -7.37
CA GLU A 94 21.47 -17.73 -6.47
C GLU A 94 21.16 -18.11 -5.01
N GLU A 95 19.90 -17.96 -4.61
CA GLU A 95 19.41 -18.19 -3.23
C GLU A 95 18.45 -19.39 -3.15
N GLU A 96 18.22 -20.08 -4.28
CA GLU A 96 17.35 -21.24 -4.44
C GLU A 96 15.89 -21.11 -3.96
N HIS A 97 15.33 -19.89 -3.84
CA HIS A 97 13.98 -19.65 -3.33
C HIS A 97 13.03 -18.93 -4.31
N TRP A 98 11.73 -18.96 -4.02
CA TRP A 98 10.70 -18.18 -4.69
C TRP A 98 10.42 -16.87 -3.96
N GLU A 99 10.32 -15.78 -4.70
CA GLU A 99 10.03 -14.45 -4.18
C GLU A 99 8.68 -13.93 -4.67
N VAL A 100 7.91 -13.34 -3.77
CA VAL A 100 6.70 -12.56 -4.03
C VAL A 100 7.07 -11.09 -3.97
N LYS A 101 6.83 -10.31 -5.02
CA LYS A 101 7.34 -8.94 -5.14
C LYS A 101 6.35 -8.06 -5.89
N THR A 102 5.96 -6.92 -5.32
CA THR A 102 5.10 -5.97 -6.05
C THR A 102 5.88 -5.27 -7.17
N GLU A 103 5.23 -4.98 -8.29
CA GLU A 103 5.80 -4.36 -9.48
C GLU A 103 6.41 -3.00 -9.11
N GLY A 104 7.65 -2.78 -9.58
CA GLY A 104 8.42 -1.58 -9.22
C GLY A 104 8.95 -1.56 -7.78
N ALA A 105 8.61 -2.54 -6.93
CA ALA A 105 9.24 -2.67 -5.62
C ALA A 105 10.73 -2.99 -5.79
N LYS A 106 11.57 -2.57 -4.84
CA LYS A 106 13.00 -2.90 -4.87
C LYS A 106 13.28 -4.31 -4.34
N GLN A 107 12.51 -4.74 -3.35
CA GLN A 107 12.66 -6.01 -2.65
C GLN A 107 11.38 -6.84 -2.73
N ALA A 108 11.50 -8.15 -2.53
CA ALA A 108 10.37 -9.04 -2.33
C ALA A 108 9.59 -8.65 -1.06
N SER A 109 8.27 -8.85 -1.05
CA SER A 109 7.49 -8.79 0.19
C SER A 109 7.61 -10.04 1.03
N ASP A 110 7.72 -11.21 0.39
CA ASP A 110 7.84 -12.50 1.07
C ASP A 110 8.66 -13.44 0.19
N THR A 111 9.37 -14.38 0.80
CA THR A 111 10.11 -15.45 0.12
C THR A 111 9.68 -16.82 0.64
N TYR A 112 9.77 -17.84 -0.21
CA TYR A 112 9.29 -19.19 0.08
C TYR A 112 10.15 -20.23 -0.61
N ASP A 113 10.26 -21.41 -0.01
CA ASP A 113 10.98 -22.53 -0.61
C ASP A 113 10.23 -23.09 -1.83
N THR A 114 8.90 -22.99 -1.83
CA THR A 114 8.05 -23.57 -2.88
C THR A 114 7.30 -22.52 -3.69
N LYS A 115 7.17 -22.77 -5.00
CA LYS A 115 6.37 -21.94 -5.91
C LYS A 115 4.93 -21.80 -5.41
N LYS A 116 4.38 -22.89 -4.89
CA LYS A 116 2.98 -22.98 -4.48
C LYS A 116 2.68 -22.02 -3.32
N GLU A 117 3.59 -21.90 -2.36
CA GLU A 117 3.46 -20.96 -1.23
C GLU A 117 3.63 -19.51 -1.69
N ALA A 118 4.62 -19.24 -2.55
CA ALA A 118 4.80 -17.92 -3.13
C ALA A 118 3.59 -17.48 -3.97
N GLU A 119 3.04 -18.34 -4.82
CA GLU A 119 1.82 -18.05 -5.58
C GLU A 119 0.61 -17.83 -4.68
N LYS A 120 0.49 -18.61 -3.59
CA LYS A 120 -0.60 -18.43 -2.63
C LYS A 120 -0.50 -17.06 -1.97
N ARG A 121 0.67 -16.69 -1.44
CA ARG A 121 0.88 -15.38 -0.83
C ARG A 121 0.71 -14.24 -1.83
N ALA A 122 1.22 -14.38 -3.04
CA ALA A 122 1.05 -13.39 -4.09
C ALA A 122 -0.42 -13.18 -4.45
N LYS A 123 -1.21 -14.27 -4.54
CA LYS A 123 -2.66 -14.22 -4.77
C LYS A 123 -3.37 -13.53 -3.63
N GLU A 124 -3.07 -13.85 -2.37
CA GLU A 124 -3.64 -13.14 -1.21
C GLU A 124 -3.40 -11.63 -1.32
N ILE A 125 -2.14 -11.25 -1.55
CA ILE A 125 -1.73 -9.85 -1.65
C ILE A 125 -2.40 -9.15 -2.84
N ALA A 126 -2.49 -9.81 -3.99
CA ALA A 126 -3.08 -9.25 -5.21
C ALA A 126 -4.61 -9.16 -5.11
N GLU A 127 -5.27 -10.18 -4.54
CA GLU A 127 -6.71 -10.21 -4.27
C GLU A 127 -7.11 -9.06 -3.33
N LYS A 128 -6.32 -8.83 -2.28
CA LYS A 128 -6.59 -7.79 -1.29
C LYS A 128 -6.25 -6.37 -1.78
N ARG A 129 -5.50 -6.25 -2.88
CA ARG A 129 -5.18 -4.99 -3.57
C ARG A 129 -5.92 -4.75 -4.88
N GLY A 130 -6.61 -5.74 -5.42
CA GLY A 130 -7.25 -5.68 -6.74
C GLY A 130 -6.28 -5.69 -7.92
N THR A 131 -5.08 -6.22 -7.74
CA THR A 131 -4.03 -6.28 -8.77
C THR A 131 -3.86 -7.71 -9.30
N LYS A 132 -2.98 -7.91 -10.29
CA LYS A 132 -2.76 -9.23 -10.88
C LYS A 132 -1.52 -9.88 -10.32
N VAL A 133 -1.52 -11.22 -10.32
CA VAL A 133 -0.30 -11.98 -10.06
C VAL A 133 0.40 -12.29 -11.37
N VAL A 134 1.68 -11.94 -11.47
CA VAL A 134 2.54 -12.23 -12.61
C VAL A 134 3.57 -13.29 -12.20
N SER A 135 3.35 -14.54 -12.59
CA SER A 135 4.33 -15.60 -12.34
C SER A 135 5.36 -15.65 -13.47
N HIS A 136 6.63 -15.48 -13.12
CA HIS A 136 7.77 -15.69 -14.01
C HIS A 136 8.16 -17.17 -14.04
N LYS A 137 8.67 -17.63 -15.18
CA LYS A 137 9.24 -18.98 -15.30
C LYS A 137 10.68 -18.96 -14.77
N LYS A 138 11.19 -20.12 -14.38
CA LYS A 138 12.55 -20.31 -13.81
C LYS A 138 13.69 -19.79 -14.72
N ASN A 139 13.42 -19.53 -16.01
CA ASN A 139 14.44 -19.26 -17.03
C ASN A 139 14.24 -17.94 -17.79
N GLU A 140 13.69 -16.89 -17.16
CA GLU A 140 13.50 -15.57 -17.81
C GLU A 140 14.18 -14.44 -17.04
#